data_AF-A0AA96Y0B6-F1
#
_entry.id   AF-A0AA96Y0B6-F1
#
_cell.length_a   1.000
_cell.length_b   1.000
_cell.length_c   1.000
_cell.angle_alpha   90.00
_cell.angle_beta   90.00
_cell.angle_gamma   90.00
#
_symmetry.space_group_name_H-M   'P 1'
#
loop_
_entity.id
_entity.type
_entity.pdbx_description
1 polymer ?
#
loop_
_entity_poly.entity_id
_entity_poly.type
_entity_poly.pdbx_seq_one_letter_code
_entity_poly.pdbx_strand_id
1 'polypeptide(L)'
;MLAPEAAALRQRAPSARRPYLLDVTGMVRDGRLVVLWTFSEAVHRRETVTRVAEDFLARLQALVHASRAPDAGGHSPSDFPLAKVKQAQLDKLSARFGKKTR
;
A
#
# COMPACT_ATOMS: atom_id res chain seq x y z
N MET A 1 14.40 -22.48 -8.79
CA MET A 1 15.52 -21.92 -8.01
C MET A 1 15.12 -20.50 -7.63
N LEU A 2 14.62 -20.27 -6.40
CA LEU A 2 14.21 -18.94 -5.94
C LEU A 2 15.45 -18.10 -5.65
N ALA A 3 15.53 -16.90 -6.24
CA ALA A 3 16.69 -16.02 -6.13
C ALA A 3 17.02 -15.67 -4.67
N PRO A 4 18.31 -15.46 -4.34
CA PRO A 4 18.79 -15.14 -2.98
C PRO A 4 18.14 -13.87 -2.40
N GLU A 5 17.57 -13.02 -3.25
CA GLU A 5 16.90 -11.79 -2.88
C GLU A 5 15.58 -12.01 -2.10
N ALA A 6 14.89 -13.13 -2.31
CA ALA A 6 13.68 -13.47 -1.55
C ALA A 6 13.99 -13.78 -0.07
N ALA A 7 15.22 -14.19 0.23
CA ALA A 7 15.66 -14.43 1.60
C ALA A 7 15.92 -13.12 2.36
N ALA A 8 16.39 -12.07 1.68
CA ALA A 8 16.61 -10.75 2.28
C ALA A 8 15.33 -10.06 2.75
N LEU A 9 14.18 -10.44 2.19
CA LEU A 9 12.85 -9.95 2.61
C LEU A 9 12.32 -10.66 3.86
N ARG A 10 12.94 -11.78 4.29
CA ARG A 10 12.59 -12.45 5.54
C ARG A 10 13.19 -11.68 6.71
N GLN A 11 12.48 -10.66 7.17
CA GLN A 11 12.84 -9.90 8.38
C GLN A 11 12.77 -10.74 9.68
N ARG A 12 12.50 -12.05 9.59
CA ARG A 12 12.25 -12.91 10.74
C ARG A 12 13.04 -14.21 10.66
N ALA A 13 13.64 -14.59 11.78
CA ALA A 13 14.33 -15.87 11.93
C ALA A 13 13.36 -17.04 11.66
N PRO A 14 13.81 -18.13 11.02
CA PRO A 14 12.96 -19.30 10.71
C PRO A 14 12.26 -19.90 11.93
N SER A 15 12.84 -19.75 13.13
CA SER A 15 12.36 -20.27 14.40
C SER A 15 11.43 -19.33 15.19
N ALA A 16 11.21 -18.09 14.71
CA ALA A 16 10.38 -17.14 15.43
C ALA A 16 8.89 -17.54 15.38
N ARG A 17 8.27 -17.76 16.55
CA ARG A 17 6.82 -18.05 16.66
C ARG A 17 6.00 -16.97 15.95
N ARG A 18 5.20 -17.35 14.97
CA ARG A 18 4.37 -16.41 14.20
C ARG A 18 3.12 -16.02 15.01
N PRO A 19 2.92 -14.71 15.27
CA PRO A 19 1.70 -14.25 15.96
C PRO A 19 0.47 -14.28 15.04
N TYR A 20 0.66 -14.29 13.72
CA TYR A 20 -0.43 -14.22 12.74
C TYR A 20 -0.33 -15.33 11.69
N LEU A 21 -1.49 -15.79 11.19
CA LEU A 21 -1.60 -16.83 10.17
C LEU A 21 -1.25 -16.32 8.76
N LEU A 22 -1.44 -15.02 8.53
CA LEU A 22 -1.08 -14.28 7.34
C LEU A 22 -0.49 -12.93 7.76
N ASP A 23 0.67 -12.60 7.21
CA ASP A 23 1.40 -11.35 7.42
C ASP A 23 1.72 -10.73 6.05
N VAL A 24 1.44 -9.44 5.91
CA VAL A 24 1.60 -8.68 4.66
C VAL A 24 2.48 -7.47 4.95
N THR A 25 3.68 -7.48 4.39
CA THR A 25 4.67 -6.40 4.59
C THR A 25 4.92 -5.69 3.26
N GLY A 26 4.71 -4.38 3.21
CA GLY A 26 4.98 -3.53 2.04
C GLY A 26 6.24 -2.69 2.22
N MET A 27 7.03 -2.53 1.16
CA MET A 27 8.20 -1.64 1.12
C MET A 27 8.44 -1.12 -0.30
N VAL A 28 9.11 0.03 -0.43
CA VAL A 28 9.59 0.52 -1.73
C VAL A 28 11.08 0.19 -1.86
N ARG A 29 11.43 -0.53 -2.92
CA ARG A 29 12.82 -0.87 -3.26
C ARG A 29 13.06 -0.53 -4.72
N ASP A 30 14.12 0.22 -5.00
CA ASP A 30 14.48 0.68 -6.36
C ASP A 30 13.31 1.36 -7.09
N GLY A 31 12.56 2.19 -6.36
CA GLY A 31 11.39 2.90 -6.89
C GLY A 31 10.16 2.03 -7.17
N ARG A 32 10.17 0.76 -6.74
CA ARG A 32 9.06 -0.19 -6.95
C ARG A 32 8.48 -0.63 -5.62
N LEU A 33 7.16 -0.68 -5.54
CA LEU A 33 6.47 -1.30 -4.41
C LEU A 33 6.69 -2.81 -4.46
N VAL A 34 7.19 -3.37 -3.37
CA VAL A 34 7.33 -4.80 -3.11
C VAL A 34 6.43 -5.15 -1.94
N VAL A 35 5.60 -6.18 -2.10
CA VAL A 35 4.72 -6.68 -1.04
C VAL A 35 5.03 -8.14 -0.78
N LEU A 36 5.46 -8.43 0.45
CA LEU A 36 5.76 -9.78 0.90
C LEU A 36 4.54 -10.38 1.61
N TRP A 37 4.11 -11.54 1.12
CA TRP A 37 3.03 -12.33 1.70
C TRP A 37 3.61 -13.54 2.44
N THR A 38 3.46 -13.54 3.75
CA THR A 38 4.06 -14.54 4.63
C THR A 38 2.96 -15.27 5.38
N PHE A 39 2.74 -16.55 5.09
CA PHE A 39 1.59 -17.31 5.61
C PHE A 39 1.99 -18.67 6.21
N SER A 40 1.09 -19.25 7.01
CA SER A 40 1.22 -20.62 7.51
C SER A 40 0.70 -21.62 6.47
N GLU A 41 1.58 -22.47 5.93
CA GLU A 41 1.19 -23.52 4.98
C GLU A 41 0.31 -24.61 5.62
N ALA A 42 0.34 -24.74 6.95
CA ALA A 42 -0.54 -25.65 7.69
C ALA A 42 -2.02 -25.21 7.66
N VAL A 43 -2.28 -23.94 7.34
CA VAL A 43 -3.64 -23.36 7.35
C VAL A 43 -4.03 -22.84 5.97
N HIS A 44 -3.11 -22.24 5.22
CA HIS A 44 -3.37 -21.65 3.92
C HIS A 44 -2.64 -22.38 2.81
N ARG A 45 -3.38 -22.69 1.74
CA ARG A 45 -2.81 -23.13 0.47
C ARG A 45 -2.15 -21.95 -0.24
N ARG A 46 -1.01 -22.21 -0.89
CA ARG A 46 -0.25 -21.18 -1.61
C ARG A 46 -1.05 -20.55 -2.74
N GLU A 47 -1.89 -21.33 -3.41
CA GLU A 47 -2.75 -20.86 -4.50
C GLU A 47 -3.77 -19.83 -4.00
N THR A 48 -4.33 -20.05 -2.80
CA THR A 48 -5.27 -19.11 -2.18
C THR A 48 -4.58 -17.78 -1.89
N VAL A 49 -3.39 -17.80 -1.28
CA VAL A 49 -2.65 -16.57 -0.93
C VAL A 49 -2.17 -15.85 -2.19
N THR A 50 -1.77 -16.59 -3.22
CA THR A 50 -1.37 -16.02 -4.52
C THR A 50 -2.52 -15.26 -5.15
N ARG A 51 -3.73 -15.84 -5.21
CA ARG A 51 -4.90 -15.15 -5.74
C ARG A 51 -5.22 -13.87 -4.98
N VAL A 52 -5.13 -13.90 -3.63
CA VAL A 52 -5.33 -12.70 -2.81
C VAL A 52 -4.27 -11.63 -3.10
N ALA A 53 -3.01 -12.02 -3.30
CA ALA A 53 -1.93 -11.11 -3.63
C ALA A 53 -2.13 -10.46 -5.02
N GLU A 54 -2.59 -11.22 -6.00
CA GLU A 54 -2.93 -10.74 -7.35
C GLU A 54 -4.12 -9.76 -7.30
N ASP A 55 -5.20 -10.13 -6.59
CA ASP A 55 -6.37 -9.27 -6.41
C ASP A 55 -6.01 -7.96 -5.68
N PHE A 56 -5.13 -8.04 -4.67
CA PHE A 56 -4.60 -6.88 -3.97
C PHE A 56 -3.87 -5.94 -4.93
N LEU A 57 -2.98 -6.47 -5.77
CA LEU A 57 -2.21 -5.67 -6.71
C LEU A 57 -3.11 -5.01 -7.76
N ALA A 58 -4.09 -5.75 -8.30
CA ALA A 58 -5.05 -5.22 -9.26
C ALA A 58 -5.87 -4.06 -8.67
N ARG A 59 -6.36 -4.20 -7.43
CA ARG A 59 -7.09 -3.14 -6.72
C ARG A 59 -6.20 -1.94 -6.42
N LEU A 60 -4.96 -2.16 -6.01
CA LEU A 60 -4.03 -1.07 -5.75
C LEU A 60 -3.72 -0.27 -7.03
N GLN A 61 -3.53 -0.96 -8.16
CA GLN A 61 -3.35 -0.32 -9.46
C GLN A 61 -4.58 0.50 -9.86
N ALA A 62 -5.79 -0.02 -9.64
CA ALA A 62 -7.03 0.72 -9.89
C ALA A 62 -7.12 1.99 -9.03
N LEU A 63 -6.74 1.92 -7.74
CA LEU A 63 -6.68 3.08 -6.85
C LEU A 63 -5.66 4.12 -7.33
N VAL A 64 -4.47 3.69 -7.74
CA VAL A 64 -3.43 4.58 -8.30
C VAL A 64 -3.89 5.23 -9.61
N HIS A 65 -4.64 4.51 -10.44
CA HIS A 65 -5.20 5.09 -11.66
C HIS A 65 -6.28 6.12 -11.33
N ALA A 66 -7.20 5.79 -10.42
CA ALA A 66 -8.24 6.70 -9.97
C ALA A 66 -7.65 7.97 -9.34
N SER A 67 -6.57 7.85 -8.55
CA SER A 67 -5.91 9.00 -7.90
C SER A 67 -5.22 9.95 -8.90
N ARG A 68 -5.00 9.53 -10.15
CA ARG A 68 -4.42 10.36 -11.21
C ARG A 68 -5.46 11.12 -12.02
N ALA A 69 -6.75 10.89 -11.77
CA ALA A 69 -7.80 11.70 -12.39
C ALA A 69 -7.60 13.18 -11.98
N PRO A 70 -7.89 14.14 -12.87
CA PRO A 70 -7.69 15.58 -12.62
C PRO A 70 -8.31 16.06 -11.30
N ASP A 71 -9.40 15.42 -10.87
CA ASP A 71 -10.15 15.76 -9.66
C ASP A 71 -9.80 14.91 -8.44
N ALA A 72 -8.87 13.95 -8.55
CA ALA A 72 -8.58 12.97 -7.51
C ALA A 72 -7.34 13.31 -6.63
N GLY A 73 -6.67 14.43 -6.92
CA GLY A 73 -5.52 14.92 -6.16
C GLY A 73 -5.84 15.94 -5.06
N GLY A 74 -7.12 16.18 -4.79
CA GLY A 74 -7.57 17.14 -3.78
C GLY A 74 -7.47 16.59 -2.36
N HIS A 75 -6.99 17.42 -1.43
CA HIS A 75 -7.22 17.16 -0.02
C HIS A 75 -8.72 17.11 0.26
N SER A 76 -9.15 16.12 1.04
CA SER A 76 -10.52 16.00 1.53
C SER A 76 -10.64 16.59 2.94
N PRO A 77 -11.81 17.08 3.36
CA PRO A 77 -12.06 17.46 4.75
C PRO A 77 -11.74 16.36 5.78
N SER A 78 -11.88 15.09 5.38
CA SER A 78 -11.51 13.93 6.20
C SER A 78 -10.01 13.85 6.51
N ASP A 79 -9.14 14.47 5.72
CA ASP A 79 -7.70 14.54 5.99
C ASP A 79 -7.38 15.55 7.11
N PHE A 80 -8.32 16.46 7.43
CA PHE A 80 -8.15 17.52 8.41
C PHE A 80 -9.33 17.58 9.42
N PRO A 81 -9.61 16.49 10.16
CA PRO A 81 -10.78 16.40 11.02
C PRO A 81 -10.79 17.46 12.14
N LEU A 82 -9.59 17.89 12.57
CA LEU A 82 -9.43 18.91 13.62
C LEU A 82 -9.57 20.34 13.10
N ALA A 83 -9.39 20.58 11.80
CA ALA A 83 -9.41 21.92 11.22
C ALA A 83 -10.82 22.40 10.85
N LYS A 84 -11.83 21.51 10.88
CA LYS A 84 -13.24 21.78 10.48
C LYS A 84 -13.36 22.52 9.14
N VAL A 85 -12.45 22.20 8.21
CA VAL A 85 -12.39 22.84 6.90
C VAL A 85 -13.40 22.22 5.94
N LYS A 86 -14.09 23.05 5.17
CA LYS A 86 -14.96 22.60 4.06
C LYS A 86 -14.15 22.42 2.78
N GLN A 87 -14.62 21.58 1.86
CA GLN A 87 -13.97 21.35 0.55
C GLN A 87 -13.66 22.69 -0.17
N ALA A 88 -14.61 23.62 -0.21
CA ALA A 88 -14.40 24.94 -0.81
C ALA A 88 -13.26 25.77 -0.19
N GLN A 89 -12.93 25.55 1.09
CA GLN A 89 -11.79 26.21 1.74
C GLN A 89 -10.48 25.52 1.35
N LEU A 90 -10.47 24.19 1.24
CA LEU A 90 -9.34 23.41 0.75
C LEU A 90 -9.04 23.71 -0.72
N ASP A 91 -10.07 23.88 -1.56
CA ASP A 91 -9.92 24.21 -2.97
C ASP A 91 -9.29 25.60 -3.13
N LYS A 92 -9.73 26.59 -2.33
CA LYS A 92 -9.12 27.93 -2.29
C LYS A 92 -7.66 27.89 -1.84
N LEU A 93 -7.33 27.09 -0.82
CA LEU A 93 -5.96 26.92 -0.35
C LEU A 93 -5.09 26.24 -1.43
N SER A 94 -5.62 25.22 -2.09
CA SER A 94 -4.94 24.50 -3.18
C SER A 94 -4.72 25.41 -4.39
N ALA A 95 -5.68 26.25 -4.75
CA ALA A 95 -5.50 27.26 -5.80
C ALA A 95 -4.46 28.32 -5.41
N ARG A 96 -4.39 28.69 -4.12
CA ARG A 96 -3.45 29.71 -3.60
C ARG A 96 -2.03 29.19 -3.42
N PHE A 97 -1.85 27.89 -3.14
CA PHE A 97 -0.57 27.32 -2.70
C PHE A 97 -0.11 26.08 -3.49
N GLY A 98 -0.93 25.52 -4.39
CA GLY A 98 -0.76 24.22 -5.05
C GLY A 98 0.35 24.10 -6.09
N LYS A 99 1.36 24.97 -6.07
CA LYS A 99 2.60 24.77 -6.83
C LYS A 99 3.80 24.68 -5.88
N LYS A 100 4.10 23.45 -5.46
CA LYS A 100 5.48 23.00 -5.23
C LYS A 100 5.59 21.56 -5.71
N THR A 101 6.04 21.42 -6.95
CA THR A 101 6.64 20.19 -7.48
C THR A 101 7.83 19.83 -6.58
N ARG A 102 7.84 18.60 -6.05
CA ARG A 102 9.05 17.95 -5.56
C ARG A 102 8.99 16.48 -5.94
#